data_AF-A0A2D5AY34-F1
#
_entry.id   AF-A0A2D5AY34-F1
#
_cell.length_a   1.000
_cell.length_b   1.000
_cell.length_c   1.000
_cell.angle_alpha   90.00
_cell.angle_beta   90.00
_cell.angle_gamma   90.00
#
_symmetry.space_group_name_H-M   'P 1'
#
loop_
_entity.id
_entity.type
_entity.pdbx_description
1 polymer ?
#
loop_
_entity_poly.entity_id
_entity_poly.type
_entity_poly.pdbx_seq_one_letter_code
_entity_poly.pdbx_strand_id
1 'polypeptide(L)'
;MAKLAGFVVLLLLCVPAAAGQNSLHGSARVASRSTGAKDLLFGQLARRWLDRQEYDAAEALGVGLEEVLKRRLTRLEWGALDLRMPPEALADPRWCRRIAGSLEALLEAQTEFLRWLAGPASAASTREIARNTKAHVKELKQWLKGLKPRHFADLQALRGKDLMDVLQPKPSVVEALRAFNAYLVRGGPLQRKVELRRARIIFQPTRRDLVEFACTVGLLRPQLREFFWVSGLENWTMFDFDGTRVVGMQYAGPKAENDYTDAIAMDGRNKNALFEHVVQLGVRSLMESVSRGKIEPLLAGGLANELVIELYGEVDTRSDGDLRSRSTLARSVFVPGANSSGGFLPPVSADSRWRSDKGKNHFKSELKRAQKGGGKRARSRTDKLSRFRLITDDQSGKFVIQAPFLGPQALAPPPAKFFGDYAELLRAYRAGFLHWLRTEAGGKRGESGRLFSELLRASTDPRERRDLAQLFEETYGTALSVGAPEELFESDSLEGRFLVWLSK
;
A
#
# COMPACT_ATOMS: atom_id res chain seq x y z
N MET A 1 -61.45 -38.20 -13.86
CA MET A 1 -60.48 -39.26 -14.20
C MET A 1 -59.25 -38.63 -14.84
N ALA A 2 -58.05 -39.03 -14.40
CA ALA A 2 -56.69 -38.84 -14.98
C ALA A 2 -56.31 -37.44 -15.53
N LYS A 3 -55.47 -36.63 -14.85
CA LYS A 3 -53.98 -36.66 -14.80
C LYS A 3 -53.27 -36.82 -16.15
N LEU A 4 -52.63 -35.74 -16.60
CA LEU A 4 -51.32 -35.79 -17.27
C LEU A 4 -50.54 -34.51 -16.93
N ALA A 5 -49.30 -34.73 -16.50
CA ALA A 5 -48.41 -33.75 -15.91
C ALA A 5 -47.59 -33.04 -17.00
N GLY A 6 -47.41 -31.73 -16.82
CA GLY A 6 -46.40 -30.93 -17.54
C GLY A 6 -45.53 -30.24 -16.51
N PHE A 7 -44.44 -30.89 -16.12
CA PHE A 7 -43.39 -30.32 -15.27
C PHE A 7 -42.56 -29.35 -16.12
N VAL A 8 -42.69 -28.04 -15.88
CA VAL A 8 -41.71 -27.06 -16.35
C VAL A 8 -40.59 -27.00 -15.33
N VAL A 9 -39.45 -27.60 -15.67
CA VAL A 9 -38.20 -27.48 -14.92
C VAL A 9 -37.63 -26.09 -15.20
N LEU A 10 -37.84 -25.16 -14.26
CA LEU A 10 -37.14 -23.87 -14.26
C LEU A 10 -35.74 -24.11 -13.67
N LEU A 11 -34.75 -24.26 -14.55
CA LEU A 11 -33.34 -24.34 -14.19
C LEU A 11 -32.87 -22.97 -13.66
N LEU A 12 -33.00 -22.78 -12.34
CA LEU A 12 -32.32 -21.73 -11.59
C LEU A 12 -30.82 -22.06 -11.59
N LEU A 13 -30.10 -21.47 -12.54
CA LEU A 13 -28.63 -21.42 -12.48
C LEU A 13 -28.23 -20.48 -11.34
N CYS A 14 -28.00 -21.07 -10.17
CA CYS A 14 -27.21 -20.47 -9.11
C CYS A 14 -25.79 -20.22 -9.66
N VAL A 15 -25.51 -18.98 -10.07
CA VAL A 15 -24.15 -18.50 -10.26
C VAL A 15 -23.58 -18.24 -8.86
N PRO A 16 -22.54 -18.96 -8.41
CA PRO A 16 -21.88 -18.60 -7.16
C PRO A 16 -21.18 -17.26 -7.36
N ALA A 17 -21.41 -16.35 -6.41
CA ALA A 17 -20.75 -15.05 -6.33
C ALA A 17 -19.23 -15.24 -6.48
N ALA A 18 -18.68 -14.78 -7.61
CA ALA A 18 -17.27 -14.78 -7.88
C ALA A 18 -16.57 -13.77 -6.94
N ALA A 19 -16.11 -14.28 -5.80
CA ALA A 19 -14.97 -13.71 -5.09
C ALA A 19 -13.76 -13.82 -6.04
N GLY A 20 -13.33 -12.71 -6.64
CA GLY A 20 -12.20 -12.76 -7.57
C GLY A 20 -11.93 -11.56 -8.47
N GLN A 21 -12.69 -10.46 -8.41
CA GLN A 21 -12.23 -9.20 -8.98
C GLN A 21 -11.31 -8.50 -7.96
N ASN A 22 -10.12 -9.08 -7.78
CA ASN A 22 -9.03 -8.40 -7.09
C ASN A 22 -8.73 -7.11 -7.84
N SER A 23 -8.84 -6.00 -7.12
CA SER A 23 -8.43 -4.67 -7.55
C SER A 23 -6.99 -4.73 -8.07
N LEU A 24 -6.83 -4.79 -9.39
CA LEU A 24 -5.57 -4.48 -10.07
C LEU A 24 -5.30 -3.00 -9.81
N HIS A 25 -4.66 -2.69 -8.69
CA HIS A 25 -4.10 -1.37 -8.40
C HIS A 25 -2.77 -1.18 -9.15
N GLY A 26 -2.81 -1.41 -10.46
CA GLY A 26 -1.90 -0.78 -11.41
C GLY A 26 -2.59 0.45 -11.99
N SER A 27 -1.84 1.37 -12.57
CA SER A 27 -2.31 2.55 -13.30
C SER A 27 -3.11 2.19 -14.58
N ALA A 28 -4.14 1.35 -14.47
CA ALA A 28 -4.85 0.73 -15.58
C ALA A 28 -5.83 1.66 -16.31
N ARG A 29 -6.10 2.85 -15.78
CA ARG A 29 -6.98 3.84 -16.44
C ARG A 29 -6.19 4.84 -17.29
N VAL A 30 -5.38 4.32 -18.23
CA VAL A 30 -5.15 4.72 -19.64
C VAL A 30 -4.09 3.75 -20.21
N ALA A 31 -4.30 2.43 -20.08
CA ALA A 31 -3.43 1.46 -20.75
C ALA A 31 -4.11 1.07 -22.08
N SER A 32 -3.65 1.65 -23.19
CA SER A 32 -3.98 1.07 -24.50
C SER A 32 -3.24 -0.26 -24.63
N ARG A 33 -3.93 -1.29 -25.14
CA ARG A 33 -3.29 -2.56 -25.51
C ARG A 33 -2.06 -2.27 -26.37
N SER A 34 -0.94 -2.91 -26.07
CA SER A 34 0.24 -2.82 -26.93
C SER A 34 -0.09 -3.33 -28.33
N THR A 35 0.46 -2.65 -29.33
CA THR A 35 0.48 -3.14 -30.71
C THR A 35 1.57 -4.21 -30.86
N GLY A 36 1.49 -5.05 -31.89
CA GLY A 36 2.34 -6.26 -32.02
C GLY A 36 3.85 -6.05 -31.89
N ALA A 37 4.39 -4.87 -32.19
CA ALA A 37 5.81 -4.56 -31.98
C ALA A 37 6.21 -4.47 -30.49
N LYS A 38 5.33 -3.94 -29.63
CA LYS A 38 5.57 -3.88 -28.17
C LYS A 38 5.42 -5.25 -27.50
N ASP A 39 4.52 -6.09 -28.00
CA ASP A 39 4.39 -7.48 -27.50
C ASP A 39 5.66 -8.30 -27.75
N LEU A 40 6.29 -8.13 -28.91
CA LEU A 40 7.59 -8.76 -29.20
C LEU A 40 8.67 -8.29 -28.22
N LEU A 41 8.72 -6.99 -27.90
CA LEU A 41 9.64 -6.44 -26.90
C LEU A 41 9.38 -7.04 -25.50
N PHE A 42 8.14 -7.09 -25.04
CA PHE A 42 7.80 -7.66 -23.73
C PHE A 42 8.15 -9.14 -23.64
N GLY A 43 7.92 -9.91 -24.70
CA GLY A 43 8.37 -11.30 -24.79
C GLY A 43 9.89 -11.45 -24.66
N GLN A 44 10.68 -10.57 -25.28
CA GLN A 44 12.14 -10.55 -25.13
C GLN A 44 12.58 -10.18 -23.72
N LEU A 45 11.92 -9.20 -23.08
CA LEU A 45 12.22 -8.79 -21.70
C LEU A 45 11.95 -9.93 -20.71
N ALA A 46 10.84 -10.66 -20.89
CA ALA A 46 10.52 -11.84 -20.10
C ALA A 46 11.61 -12.92 -20.21
N ARG A 47 12.05 -13.23 -21.45
CA ARG A 47 13.12 -14.21 -21.70
C ARG A 47 14.44 -13.78 -21.06
N ARG A 48 14.84 -12.51 -21.20
CA ARG A 48 16.06 -11.97 -20.57
C ARG A 48 16.06 -12.14 -19.05
N TRP A 49 14.91 -12.00 -18.38
CA TRP A 49 14.83 -12.25 -16.95
C TRP A 49 15.03 -13.73 -16.64
N LEU A 50 14.33 -14.61 -17.34
CA LEU A 50 14.44 -16.06 -17.18
C LEU A 50 15.87 -16.56 -17.44
N ASP A 51 16.54 -16.07 -18.49
CA ASP A 51 17.91 -16.44 -18.82
C ASP A 51 18.87 -16.08 -17.67
N ARG A 52 18.71 -14.91 -17.04
CA ARG A 52 19.49 -14.53 -15.84
C ARG A 52 19.19 -15.39 -14.63
N GLN A 53 17.99 -15.95 -14.57
CA GLN A 53 17.60 -16.94 -13.57
C GLN A 53 17.94 -18.37 -14.01
N GLU A 54 18.77 -18.56 -15.04
CA GLU A 54 19.17 -19.88 -15.56
C GLU A 54 17.97 -20.76 -15.90
N TYR A 55 16.95 -20.17 -16.52
CA TYR A 55 15.79 -20.87 -17.05
C TYR A 55 15.66 -20.58 -18.54
N ASP A 56 15.48 -21.62 -19.35
CA ASP A 56 14.88 -21.43 -20.67
C ASP A 56 13.36 -21.19 -20.50
N ALA A 57 12.78 -20.43 -21.43
CA ALA A 57 11.37 -20.10 -21.43
C ALA A 57 10.47 -21.34 -21.52
N ALA A 58 10.87 -22.38 -22.26
CA ALA A 58 10.10 -23.62 -22.35
C ALA A 58 10.06 -24.36 -21.01
N GLU A 59 11.21 -24.44 -20.32
CA GLU A 59 11.30 -25.02 -18.98
C GLU A 59 10.44 -24.24 -17.98
N ALA A 60 10.56 -22.91 -17.98
CA ALA A 60 9.81 -22.03 -17.09
C ALA A 60 8.29 -22.13 -17.30
N LEU A 61 7.84 -22.28 -18.55
CA LEU A 61 6.43 -22.53 -18.86
C LEU A 61 5.95 -23.90 -18.36
N GLY A 62 6.82 -24.91 -18.40
CA GLY A 62 6.52 -26.25 -17.91
C GLY A 62 6.37 -26.32 -16.38
N VAL A 63 7.24 -25.65 -15.62
CA VAL A 63 7.18 -25.64 -14.14
C VAL A 63 6.25 -24.57 -13.57
N GLY A 64 6.03 -23.49 -14.32
CA GLY A 64 5.20 -22.36 -13.94
C GLY A 64 5.84 -21.37 -12.96
N LEU A 65 5.21 -20.20 -12.82
CA LEU A 65 5.74 -19.06 -12.05
C LEU A 65 6.06 -19.38 -10.59
N GLU A 66 5.18 -20.08 -9.85
CA GLU A 66 5.40 -20.37 -8.44
C GLU A 66 6.66 -21.22 -8.19
N GLU A 67 6.92 -22.19 -9.05
CA GLU A 67 8.12 -23.03 -8.93
C GLU A 67 9.39 -22.23 -9.28
N VAL A 68 9.33 -21.37 -10.31
CA VAL A 68 10.43 -20.44 -10.63
C VAL A 68 10.75 -19.56 -9.42
N LEU A 69 9.74 -18.94 -8.79
CA LEU A 69 9.93 -18.11 -7.60
C LEU A 69 10.50 -18.91 -6.43
N LYS A 70 10.01 -20.13 -6.21
CA LYS A 70 10.46 -21.02 -5.14
C LYS A 70 11.91 -21.45 -5.33
N ARG A 71 12.39 -21.67 -6.55
CA ARG A 71 13.77 -22.11 -6.82
C ARG A 71 14.77 -20.97 -6.85
N ARG A 72 14.36 -19.77 -7.27
CA ARG A 72 15.32 -18.70 -7.59
C ARG A 72 15.37 -17.57 -6.57
N LEU A 73 14.26 -17.29 -5.88
CA LEU A 73 14.25 -16.22 -4.87
C LEU A 73 14.51 -16.78 -3.49
N THR A 74 15.38 -16.10 -2.74
CA THR A 74 15.57 -16.35 -1.31
C THR A 74 14.34 -15.87 -0.55
N ARG A 75 13.98 -16.60 0.50
CA ARG A 75 12.79 -16.35 1.31
C ARG A 75 13.16 -15.85 2.71
N LEU A 76 12.33 -15.01 3.30
CA LEU A 76 12.35 -14.69 4.72
C LEU A 76 10.92 -14.56 5.25
N GLU A 77 10.56 -15.38 6.23
CA GLU A 77 9.32 -15.19 7.00
C GLU A 77 9.48 -14.07 8.03
N TRP A 78 8.89 -12.91 7.76
CA TRP A 78 9.11 -11.67 8.50
C TRP A 78 7.82 -11.13 9.12
N GLY A 79 7.45 -11.66 10.27
CA GLY A 79 6.16 -11.40 10.92
C GLY A 79 5.01 -12.00 10.13
N ALA A 80 4.09 -11.15 9.71
CA ALA A 80 2.95 -11.48 8.85
C ALA A 80 3.26 -11.42 7.35
N LEU A 81 4.53 -11.20 6.98
CA LEU A 81 4.97 -11.07 5.59
C LEU A 81 5.85 -12.27 5.17
N ASP A 82 5.65 -12.75 3.94
CA ASP A 82 6.56 -13.67 3.25
C ASP A 82 7.39 -12.87 2.25
N LEU A 83 8.63 -12.55 2.60
CA LEU A 83 9.49 -11.69 1.81
C LEU A 83 10.36 -12.52 0.87
N ARG A 84 10.42 -12.13 -0.40
CA ARG A 84 11.23 -12.77 -1.44
C ARG A 84 12.20 -11.78 -2.03
N MET A 85 13.46 -12.19 -2.16
CA MET A 85 14.57 -11.33 -2.57
C MET A 85 15.44 -12.05 -3.60
N PRO A 86 15.92 -11.35 -4.65
CA PRO A 86 16.95 -11.88 -5.53
C PRO A 86 18.27 -12.05 -4.74
N PRO A 87 18.90 -13.24 -4.73
CA PRO A 87 20.18 -13.48 -4.09
C PRO A 87 21.26 -12.47 -4.51
N GLU A 88 21.29 -12.11 -5.80
CA GLU A 88 22.23 -11.17 -6.39
C GLU A 88 22.15 -9.78 -5.74
N ALA A 89 20.95 -9.38 -5.32
CA ALA A 89 20.73 -8.12 -4.62
C ALA A 89 21.26 -8.14 -3.19
N LEU A 90 21.26 -9.30 -2.52
CA LEU A 90 21.83 -9.44 -1.18
C LEU A 90 23.37 -9.42 -1.22
N ALA A 91 23.96 -9.93 -2.31
CA ALA A 91 25.41 -9.89 -2.53
C ALA A 91 25.94 -8.50 -2.95
N ASP A 92 25.07 -7.58 -3.39
CA ASP A 92 25.46 -6.22 -3.76
C ASP A 92 25.45 -5.26 -2.53
N PRO A 93 26.54 -4.52 -2.23
CA PRO A 93 26.62 -3.62 -1.07
C PRO A 93 25.59 -2.49 -1.00
N ARG A 94 25.13 -1.99 -2.14
CA ARG A 94 24.11 -0.95 -2.21
C ARG A 94 22.74 -1.56 -1.91
N TRP A 95 22.41 -2.68 -2.53
CA TRP A 95 21.10 -3.32 -2.39
C TRP A 95 20.94 -4.04 -1.06
N CYS A 96 21.97 -4.73 -0.56
CA CYS A 96 21.98 -5.36 0.76
C CYS A 96 21.58 -4.38 1.86
N ARG A 97 22.14 -3.16 1.86
CA ARG A 97 21.81 -2.12 2.85
C ARG A 97 20.37 -1.63 2.74
N ARG A 98 19.89 -1.41 1.52
CA ARG A 98 18.51 -0.96 1.28
C ARG A 98 17.48 -2.03 1.62
N ILE A 99 17.76 -3.28 1.31
CA ILE A 99 16.93 -4.42 1.69
C ILE A 99 16.91 -4.53 3.22
N ALA A 100 18.05 -4.52 3.89
CA ALA A 100 18.10 -4.56 5.36
C ALA A 100 17.34 -3.40 6.00
N GLY A 101 17.48 -2.17 5.49
CA GLY A 101 16.69 -1.02 5.95
C GLY A 101 15.19 -1.16 5.68
N SER A 102 14.81 -1.79 4.57
CA SER A 102 13.42 -2.09 4.24
C SER A 102 12.83 -3.16 5.17
N LEU A 103 13.62 -4.18 5.54
CA LEU A 103 13.25 -5.18 6.54
C LEU A 103 13.05 -4.55 7.93
N GLU A 104 13.95 -3.64 8.32
CA GLU A 104 13.83 -2.87 9.57
C GLU A 104 12.58 -1.99 9.56
N ALA A 105 12.30 -1.29 8.47
CA ALA A 105 11.10 -0.47 8.31
C ALA A 105 9.81 -1.30 8.42
N LEU A 106 9.75 -2.47 7.77
CA LEU A 106 8.62 -3.39 7.89
C LEU A 106 8.47 -3.98 9.30
N LEU A 107 9.58 -4.20 10.01
CA LEU A 107 9.57 -4.63 11.41
C LEU A 107 8.96 -3.56 12.32
N GLU A 108 9.37 -2.30 12.13
CA GLU A 108 8.82 -1.14 12.85
C GLU A 108 7.32 -0.96 12.58
N ALA A 109 6.91 -1.00 11.31
CA ALA A 109 5.52 -0.91 10.91
C ALA A 109 4.64 -1.99 11.55
N GLN A 110 5.07 -3.25 11.51
CA GLN A 110 4.33 -4.34 12.14
C GLN A 110 4.28 -4.19 13.66
N THR A 111 5.35 -3.68 14.29
CA THR A 111 5.39 -3.40 15.74
C THR A 111 4.40 -2.30 16.12
N GLU A 112 4.35 -1.23 15.34
CA GLU A 112 3.45 -0.10 15.56
C GLU A 112 1.98 -0.50 15.31
N PHE A 113 1.74 -1.33 14.29
CA PHE A 113 0.43 -1.93 14.08
C PHE A 113 -0.01 -2.81 15.26
N LEU A 114 0.89 -3.63 15.82
CA LEU A 114 0.61 -4.39 17.04
C LEU A 114 0.29 -3.48 18.23
N ARG A 115 0.95 -2.31 18.35
CA ARG A 115 0.64 -1.31 19.38
C ARG A 115 -0.78 -0.76 19.23
N TRP A 116 -1.21 -0.48 17.99
CA TRP A 116 -2.58 -0.03 17.72
C TRP A 116 -3.60 -1.11 18.08
N LEU A 117 -3.33 -2.37 17.75
CA LEU A 117 -4.19 -3.50 18.09
C LEU A 117 -4.27 -3.75 19.60
N ALA A 118 -3.18 -3.55 20.33
CA ALA A 118 -3.12 -3.67 21.78
C ALA A 118 -4.01 -2.62 22.48
N GLY A 119 -4.02 -1.39 21.96
CA GLY A 119 -4.72 -0.26 22.58
C GLY A 119 -4.11 0.17 23.92
N PRO A 120 -4.66 1.22 24.56
CA PRO A 120 -4.17 1.75 25.82
C PRO A 120 -4.64 0.98 27.08
N ALA A 121 -5.67 0.13 26.96
CA ALA A 121 -6.48 -0.36 28.09
C ALA A 121 -6.18 -1.79 28.57
N SER A 122 -5.29 -2.53 27.93
CA SER A 122 -5.00 -3.92 28.31
C SER A 122 -4.05 -4.01 29.51
N ALA A 123 -4.62 -4.29 30.67
CA ALA A 123 -3.96 -4.49 31.96
C ALA A 123 -2.99 -5.69 31.92
N ALA A 124 -1.74 -5.45 32.34
CA ALA A 124 -0.62 -6.40 32.49
C ALA A 124 -0.16 -7.14 31.22
N SER A 125 -1.03 -7.93 30.57
CA SER A 125 -0.68 -8.82 29.46
C SER A 125 -0.09 -8.09 28.25
N THR A 126 -0.60 -6.90 27.88
CA THR A 126 0.01 -6.17 26.75
C THR A 126 1.13 -5.23 27.10
N ARG A 127 1.33 -4.88 28.39
CA ARG A 127 2.61 -4.31 28.81
C ARG A 127 3.72 -5.34 28.69
N GLU A 128 3.43 -6.59 29.03
CA GLU A 128 4.35 -7.70 28.88
C GLU A 128 4.60 -8.04 27.41
N ILE A 129 3.56 -8.11 26.57
CA ILE A 129 3.70 -8.28 25.12
C ILE A 129 4.50 -7.11 24.53
N ALA A 130 4.23 -5.86 24.90
CA ALA A 130 4.98 -4.71 24.42
C ALA A 130 6.45 -4.75 24.88
N ARG A 131 6.73 -5.20 26.12
CA ARG A 131 8.09 -5.36 26.65
C ARG A 131 8.85 -6.48 25.92
N ASN A 132 8.23 -7.64 25.76
CA ASN A 132 8.83 -8.80 25.09
C ASN A 132 9.02 -8.52 23.60
N THR A 133 8.03 -7.93 22.94
CA THR A 133 8.14 -7.48 21.55
C THR A 133 9.27 -6.46 21.39
N LYS A 134 9.42 -5.51 22.32
CA LYS A 134 10.53 -4.54 22.27
C LYS A 134 11.91 -5.21 22.34
N ALA A 135 12.07 -6.23 23.18
CA ALA A 135 13.32 -6.97 23.27
C ALA A 135 13.62 -7.77 21.99
N HIS A 136 12.63 -8.51 21.47
CA HIS A 136 12.77 -9.25 20.22
C HIS A 136 13.03 -8.34 19.02
N VAL A 137 12.29 -7.23 18.90
CA VAL A 137 12.50 -6.23 17.85
C VAL A 137 13.89 -5.64 17.92
N LYS A 138 14.40 -5.34 19.13
CA LYS A 138 15.77 -4.85 19.30
C LYS A 138 16.80 -5.87 18.82
N GLU A 139 16.64 -7.15 19.18
CA GLU A 139 17.52 -8.24 18.74
C GLU A 139 17.52 -8.38 17.21
N LEU A 140 16.33 -8.37 16.60
CA LEU A 140 16.17 -8.47 15.14
C LEU A 140 16.78 -7.26 14.41
N LYS A 141 16.60 -6.04 14.92
CA LYS A 141 17.27 -4.84 14.38
C LYS A 141 18.79 -4.94 14.47
N GLN A 142 19.31 -5.42 15.60
CA GLN A 142 20.74 -5.60 15.77
C GLN A 142 21.31 -6.64 14.79
N TRP A 143 20.57 -7.72 14.55
CA TRP A 143 20.90 -8.71 13.54
C TRP A 143 20.91 -8.12 12.12
N LEU A 144 19.88 -7.37 11.74
CA LEU A 144 19.81 -6.69 10.43
C LEU A 144 20.99 -5.74 10.19
N LYS A 145 21.40 -4.97 11.21
CA LYS A 145 22.59 -4.09 11.14
C LYS A 145 23.90 -4.87 10.95
N GLY A 146 23.93 -6.13 11.36
CA GLY A 146 25.07 -7.03 11.20
C GLY A 146 25.16 -7.65 9.81
N LEU A 147 24.13 -7.57 8.98
CA LEU A 147 24.13 -8.15 7.64
C LEU A 147 25.12 -7.41 6.73
N LYS A 148 25.94 -8.18 6.01
CA LYS A 148 26.96 -7.67 5.10
C LYS A 148 26.94 -8.48 3.81
N PRO A 149 27.29 -7.88 2.65
CA PRO A 149 27.32 -8.55 1.35
C PRO A 149 28.09 -9.87 1.33
N ARG A 150 29.21 -9.94 2.06
CA ARG A 150 30.03 -11.15 2.19
C ARG A 150 29.31 -12.36 2.79
N HIS A 151 28.23 -12.15 3.56
CA HIS A 151 27.40 -13.24 4.09
C HIS A 151 26.53 -13.87 2.99
N PHE A 152 26.49 -13.27 1.81
CA PHE A 152 25.66 -13.64 0.66
C PHE A 152 26.51 -13.96 -0.58
N ALA A 153 27.82 -14.20 -0.41
CA ALA A 153 28.74 -14.40 -1.52
C ALA A 153 28.45 -15.69 -2.32
N ASP A 154 27.95 -16.73 -1.66
CA ASP A 154 27.49 -17.96 -2.32
C ASP A 154 26.02 -17.83 -2.73
N LEU A 155 25.79 -17.42 -3.98
CA LEU A 155 24.46 -17.25 -4.54
C LEU A 155 23.69 -18.57 -4.66
N GLN A 156 24.37 -19.70 -4.89
CA GLN A 156 23.71 -21.00 -5.04
C GLN A 156 23.18 -21.52 -3.71
N ALA A 157 23.89 -21.25 -2.61
CA ALA A 157 23.40 -21.54 -1.27
C ALA A 157 22.13 -20.74 -0.90
N LEU A 158 21.90 -19.59 -1.53
CA LEU A 158 20.75 -18.71 -1.25
C LEU A 158 19.50 -19.04 -2.06
N ARG A 159 19.67 -19.49 -3.31
CA ARG A 159 18.58 -19.70 -4.27
C ARG A 159 17.55 -20.69 -3.74
N GLY A 160 16.32 -20.19 -3.58
CA GLY A 160 15.17 -20.97 -3.13
C GLY A 160 15.23 -21.44 -1.68
N LYS A 161 16.15 -20.90 -0.88
CA LYS A 161 16.30 -21.23 0.55
C LYS A 161 15.73 -20.14 1.45
N ASP A 162 15.46 -20.50 2.70
CA ASP A 162 15.14 -19.53 3.75
C ASP A 162 16.42 -18.86 4.25
N LEU A 163 16.38 -17.54 4.38
CA LEU A 163 17.52 -16.72 4.79
C LEU A 163 18.04 -17.11 6.18
N MET A 164 17.16 -17.54 7.09
CA MET A 164 17.54 -17.96 8.43
C MET A 164 18.30 -19.29 8.42
N ASP A 165 17.91 -20.21 7.54
CA ASP A 165 18.57 -21.51 7.37
C ASP A 165 19.97 -21.35 6.78
N VAL A 166 20.14 -20.41 5.84
CA VAL A 166 21.42 -20.13 5.18
C VAL A 166 22.38 -19.37 6.09
N LEU A 167 21.89 -18.31 6.76
CA LEU A 167 22.75 -17.46 7.58
C LEU A 167 23.05 -18.03 8.97
N GLN A 168 22.27 -19.00 9.43
CA GLN A 168 22.41 -19.66 10.73
C GLN A 168 22.71 -18.66 11.87
N PRO A 169 21.85 -17.65 12.09
CA PRO A 169 22.12 -16.64 13.10
C PRO A 169 22.07 -17.26 14.51
N LYS A 170 22.53 -16.49 15.50
CA LYS A 170 22.53 -16.93 16.90
C LYS A 170 21.15 -17.41 17.34
N PRO A 171 21.05 -18.40 18.25
CA PRO A 171 19.77 -18.89 18.75
C PRO A 171 18.81 -17.80 19.26
N SER A 172 19.34 -16.73 19.88
CA SER A 172 18.56 -15.58 20.35
C SER A 172 17.80 -14.86 19.23
N VAL A 173 18.41 -14.75 18.03
CA VAL A 173 17.79 -14.14 16.85
C VAL A 173 16.68 -15.05 16.30
N VAL A 174 16.95 -16.36 16.22
CA VAL A 174 15.96 -17.35 15.77
C VAL A 174 14.75 -17.37 16.70
N GLU A 175 14.98 -17.33 18.01
CA GLU A 175 13.92 -17.24 19.01
C GLU A 175 13.15 -15.94 18.90
N ALA A 176 13.84 -14.80 18.77
CA ALA A 176 13.21 -13.49 18.59
C ALA A 176 12.32 -13.44 17.33
N LEU A 177 12.80 -14.00 16.21
CA LEU A 177 12.01 -14.07 14.98
C LEU A 177 10.80 -14.99 15.15
N ARG A 178 10.99 -16.17 15.76
CA ARG A 178 9.90 -17.12 16.01
C ARG A 178 8.82 -16.50 16.90
N ALA A 179 9.22 -15.83 17.98
CA ALA A 179 8.30 -15.13 18.88
C ALA A 179 7.56 -14.01 18.13
N PHE A 180 8.28 -13.16 17.40
CA PHE A 180 7.69 -12.10 16.58
C PHE A 180 6.69 -12.62 15.54
N ASN A 181 7.05 -13.69 14.83
CA ASN A 181 6.18 -14.37 13.87
C ASN A 181 4.93 -14.91 14.56
N ALA A 182 5.08 -15.55 15.72
CA ALA A 182 3.94 -16.09 16.47
C ALA A 182 2.96 -14.99 16.90
N TYR A 183 3.44 -13.81 17.32
CA TYR A 183 2.57 -12.69 17.71
C TYR A 183 1.63 -12.25 16.58
N LEU A 184 2.14 -12.18 15.35
CA LEU A 184 1.37 -11.72 14.19
C LEU A 184 0.53 -12.83 13.54
N VAL A 185 1.10 -14.04 13.44
CA VAL A 185 0.53 -15.14 12.65
C VAL A 185 -0.48 -15.96 13.45
N ARG A 186 -0.18 -16.21 14.73
CA ARG A 186 -1.06 -16.94 15.66
C ARG A 186 -1.86 -15.99 16.56
N GLY A 187 -1.72 -14.69 16.30
CA GLY A 187 -2.56 -13.64 16.87
C GLY A 187 -2.43 -13.47 18.37
N GLY A 188 -1.21 -13.39 18.92
CA GLY A 188 -0.94 -13.26 20.36
C GLY A 188 -1.98 -12.44 21.16
N PRO A 189 -1.89 -11.09 21.23
CA PRO A 189 -2.93 -10.25 21.85
C PRO A 189 -4.26 -10.20 21.07
N LEU A 190 -4.28 -10.71 19.83
CA LEU A 190 -5.47 -10.75 18.98
C LEU A 190 -6.39 -11.96 19.28
N GLN A 191 -5.95 -12.88 20.14
CA GLN A 191 -6.64 -14.13 20.49
C GLN A 191 -7.17 -14.89 19.26
N ARG A 192 -6.47 -14.82 18.12
CA ARG A 192 -6.95 -15.46 16.88
C ARG A 192 -6.76 -16.97 17.00
N LYS A 193 -7.83 -17.72 16.74
CA LYS A 193 -7.76 -19.19 16.68
C LYS A 193 -7.35 -19.74 15.30
N VAL A 194 -7.17 -18.88 14.29
CA VAL A 194 -6.82 -19.30 12.93
C VAL A 194 -5.52 -18.62 12.51
N GLU A 195 -4.61 -19.41 11.94
CA GLU A 195 -3.33 -18.94 11.45
C GLU A 195 -3.50 -17.96 10.28
N LEU A 196 -2.77 -16.85 10.33
CA LEU A 196 -2.73 -15.88 9.24
C LEU A 196 -1.96 -16.46 8.04
N ARG A 197 -2.56 -16.43 6.84
CA ARG A 197 -1.80 -16.58 5.60
C ARG A 197 -0.95 -15.33 5.39
N ARG A 198 0.38 -15.46 5.45
CA ARG A 198 1.29 -14.34 5.25
C ARG A 198 1.11 -13.69 3.87
N ALA A 199 1.17 -12.37 3.83
CA ALA A 199 1.14 -11.62 2.58
C ALA A 199 2.51 -11.71 1.91
N ARG A 200 2.56 -12.07 0.63
CA ARG A 200 3.84 -12.25 -0.07
C ARG A 200 4.28 -10.94 -0.72
N ILE A 201 5.53 -10.57 -0.49
CA ILE A 201 6.17 -9.40 -1.11
C ILE A 201 7.46 -9.84 -1.81
N ILE A 202 7.63 -9.44 -3.07
CA ILE A 202 8.85 -9.64 -3.85
C ILE A 202 9.53 -8.29 -4.03
N PHE A 203 10.78 -8.17 -3.58
CA PHE A 203 11.59 -6.98 -3.88
C PHE A 203 12.22 -7.11 -5.26
N GLN A 204 12.09 -6.05 -6.07
CA GLN A 204 12.76 -5.88 -7.35
C GLN A 204 13.67 -4.64 -7.23
N PRO A 205 14.95 -4.83 -6.90
CA PRO A 205 15.84 -3.73 -6.54
C PRO A 205 16.04 -2.75 -7.69
N THR A 206 16.20 -3.26 -8.92
CA THR A 206 16.41 -2.41 -10.09
C THR A 206 15.14 -2.19 -10.91
N ARG A 207 15.08 -1.05 -11.61
CA ARG A 207 14.02 -0.76 -12.59
C ARG A 207 13.89 -1.84 -13.64
N ARG A 208 15.03 -2.29 -14.18
CA ARG A 208 15.11 -3.43 -15.12
C ARG A 208 14.45 -4.67 -14.54
N ASP A 209 14.82 -5.07 -13.33
CA ASP A 209 14.29 -6.30 -12.74
C ASP A 209 12.77 -6.22 -12.52
N LEU A 210 12.23 -5.05 -12.14
CA LEU A 210 10.77 -4.88 -11.99
C LEU A 210 10.04 -5.04 -13.33
N VAL A 211 10.50 -4.36 -14.38
CA VAL A 211 9.84 -4.36 -15.70
C VAL A 211 9.92 -5.74 -16.34
N GLU A 212 11.10 -6.34 -16.34
CA GLU A 212 11.28 -7.66 -16.95
C GLU A 212 10.55 -8.75 -16.15
N PHE A 213 10.48 -8.63 -14.82
CA PHE A 213 9.69 -9.55 -14.01
C PHE A 213 8.19 -9.41 -14.26
N ALA A 214 7.65 -8.20 -14.41
CA ALA A 214 6.25 -8.00 -14.83
C ALA A 214 5.96 -8.66 -16.19
N CYS A 215 6.87 -8.49 -17.16
CA CYS A 215 6.76 -9.15 -18.46
C CYS A 215 6.79 -10.68 -18.32
N THR A 216 7.63 -11.21 -17.43
CA THR A 216 7.74 -12.64 -17.11
C THR A 216 6.44 -13.19 -16.52
N VAL A 217 5.78 -12.44 -15.64
CA VAL A 217 4.45 -12.81 -15.13
C VAL A 217 3.45 -12.92 -16.29
N GLY A 218 3.40 -11.94 -17.19
CA GLY A 218 2.53 -11.99 -18.38
C GLY A 218 2.89 -13.11 -19.38
N LEU A 219 4.14 -13.57 -19.39
CA LEU A 219 4.57 -14.73 -20.18
C LEU A 219 4.09 -16.04 -19.56
N LEU A 220 4.34 -16.25 -18.26
CA LEU A 220 4.04 -17.48 -17.52
C LEU A 220 2.58 -17.59 -17.04
N ARG A 221 1.81 -16.49 -17.18
CA ARG A 221 0.37 -16.39 -16.90
C ARG A 221 -0.31 -15.67 -18.07
N PRO A 222 -0.65 -16.37 -19.17
CA PRO A 222 -1.22 -15.74 -20.36
C PRO A 222 -2.47 -14.90 -20.08
N GLN A 223 -3.30 -15.30 -19.10
CA GLN A 223 -4.48 -14.55 -18.67
C GLN A 223 -4.16 -13.20 -18.01
N LEU A 224 -2.93 -13.00 -17.53
CA LEU A 224 -2.48 -11.74 -16.95
C LEU A 224 -1.71 -10.86 -17.96
N ARG A 225 -1.48 -11.37 -19.18
CA ARG A 225 -0.70 -10.68 -20.21
C ARG A 225 -1.24 -9.29 -20.51
N GLU A 226 -2.55 -9.14 -20.68
CA GLU A 226 -3.15 -7.84 -21.02
C GLU A 226 -3.01 -6.77 -19.94
N PHE A 227 -2.69 -7.16 -18.70
CA PHE A 227 -2.45 -6.23 -17.60
C PHE A 227 -0.99 -5.84 -17.45
N PHE A 228 -0.07 -6.75 -17.76
CA PHE A 228 1.36 -6.50 -17.59
C PHE A 228 2.07 -6.08 -18.87
N TRP A 229 1.52 -6.39 -20.04
CA TRP A 229 2.08 -6.02 -21.34
C TRP A 229 1.35 -4.77 -21.82
N VAL A 230 1.65 -3.65 -21.17
CA VAL A 230 0.96 -2.37 -21.38
C VAL A 230 1.95 -1.23 -21.54
N SER A 231 1.56 -0.20 -22.28
CA SER A 231 2.33 1.05 -22.33
C SER A 231 2.37 1.71 -20.95
N GLY A 232 3.52 2.27 -20.55
CA GLY A 232 3.68 2.93 -19.25
C GLY A 232 4.14 2.01 -18.12
N LEU A 233 4.35 0.71 -18.36
CA LEU A 233 4.89 -0.25 -17.40
C LEU A 233 6.21 0.23 -16.77
N GLU A 234 7.03 0.93 -17.54
CA GLU A 234 8.29 1.52 -17.09
C GLU A 234 8.12 2.50 -15.94
N ASN A 235 6.95 3.14 -15.81
CA ASN A 235 6.67 4.12 -14.76
C ASN A 235 6.10 3.51 -13.47
N TRP A 236 5.76 2.21 -13.47
CA TRP A 236 5.14 1.55 -12.33
C TRP A 236 6.12 1.36 -11.19
N THR A 237 5.77 1.71 -9.96
CA THR A 237 6.65 1.47 -8.79
C THR A 237 6.37 0.16 -8.06
N MET A 238 5.26 -0.50 -8.42
CA MET A 238 4.82 -1.79 -7.89
C MET A 238 3.79 -2.41 -8.82
N PHE A 239 3.48 -3.69 -8.61
CA PHE A 239 2.32 -4.36 -9.16
C PHE A 239 1.93 -5.58 -8.33
N ASP A 240 0.71 -6.10 -8.53
CA ASP A 240 0.18 -7.24 -7.78
C ASP A 240 -0.25 -8.37 -8.75
N PHE A 241 0.00 -9.63 -8.38
CA PHE A 241 -0.55 -10.82 -9.05
C PHE A 241 -0.79 -11.93 -8.02
N ASP A 242 -1.91 -12.66 -8.11
CA ASP A 242 -2.22 -13.82 -7.24
C ASP A 242 -2.01 -13.58 -5.72
N GLY A 243 -2.28 -12.35 -5.24
CA GLY A 243 -2.04 -11.96 -3.83
C GLY A 243 -0.56 -11.78 -3.45
N THR A 244 0.33 -11.71 -4.44
CA THR A 244 1.75 -11.39 -4.34
C THR A 244 1.98 -9.97 -4.79
N ARG A 245 2.59 -9.15 -3.93
CA ARG A 245 2.96 -7.77 -4.23
C ARG A 245 4.42 -7.69 -4.67
N VAL A 246 4.67 -7.04 -5.78
CA VAL A 246 6.02 -6.81 -6.30
C VAL A 246 6.37 -5.34 -6.12
N VAL A 247 7.51 -5.07 -5.48
CA VAL A 247 7.91 -3.73 -5.07
C VAL A 247 9.21 -3.34 -5.76
N GLY A 248 9.14 -2.30 -6.60
CA GLY A 248 10.32 -1.65 -7.13
C GLY A 248 11.01 -0.76 -6.10
N MET A 249 12.34 -0.73 -6.11
CA MET A 249 13.14 0.13 -5.22
C MET A 249 13.76 1.35 -5.94
N GLN A 250 13.38 1.57 -7.20
CA GLN A 250 13.79 2.69 -8.04
C GLN A 250 12.60 3.27 -8.81
N TYR A 251 12.63 4.58 -9.05
CA TYR A 251 11.79 5.25 -10.04
C TYR A 251 12.39 5.09 -11.44
N ALA A 252 11.55 5.22 -12.47
CA ALA A 252 12.01 5.35 -13.84
C ALA A 252 12.95 6.56 -14.00
N GLY A 253 14.00 6.39 -14.82
CA GLY A 253 14.81 7.49 -15.29
C GLY A 253 14.07 8.37 -16.31
N PRO A 254 14.55 9.59 -16.58
CA PRO A 254 13.93 10.51 -17.54
C PRO A 254 13.94 10.01 -18.98
N LYS A 255 14.77 9.01 -19.32
CA LYS A 255 14.88 8.39 -20.65
C LYS A 255 14.45 6.92 -20.67
N ALA A 256 13.56 6.50 -19.76
CA ALA A 256 13.19 5.09 -19.57
C ALA A 256 12.45 4.41 -20.75
N GLU A 257 12.32 5.08 -21.90
CA GLU A 257 11.71 4.48 -23.08
C GLU A 257 12.65 3.42 -23.67
N ASN A 258 12.32 2.15 -23.40
CA ASN A 258 13.05 0.94 -23.83
C ASN A 258 14.48 0.75 -23.25
N ASP A 259 14.97 1.68 -22.42
CA ASP A 259 16.16 1.49 -21.58
C ASP A 259 15.80 1.57 -20.09
N TYR A 260 15.85 0.41 -19.42
CA TYR A 260 15.51 0.29 -18.00
C TYR A 260 16.73 0.29 -17.08
N THR A 261 17.92 0.57 -17.62
CA THR A 261 19.16 0.66 -16.84
C THR A 261 19.34 2.04 -16.21
N ASP A 262 18.82 3.09 -16.85
CA ASP A 262 18.72 4.43 -16.29
C ASP A 262 17.55 4.53 -15.30
N ALA A 263 17.87 4.70 -14.02
CA ALA A 263 16.89 4.66 -12.94
C ALA A 263 17.29 5.56 -11.77
N ILE A 264 16.28 6.17 -11.15
CA ILE A 264 16.47 7.07 -10.02
C ILE A 264 16.21 6.30 -8.73
N ALA A 265 17.15 6.34 -7.80
CA ALA A 265 16.93 5.74 -6.51
C ALA A 265 15.83 6.48 -5.73
N MET A 266 14.88 5.75 -5.14
CA MET A 266 13.75 6.37 -4.43
C MET A 266 14.20 7.21 -3.23
N ASP A 267 15.30 6.81 -2.59
CA ASP A 267 15.95 7.49 -1.48
C ASP A 267 16.85 8.67 -1.89
N GLY A 268 16.92 9.01 -3.19
CA GLY A 268 17.84 10.03 -3.71
C GLY A 268 17.46 11.48 -3.35
N ARG A 269 16.16 11.80 -3.27
CA ARG A 269 15.66 13.15 -2.92
C ARG A 269 15.21 13.25 -1.46
N ASN A 270 14.48 12.22 -1.00
CA ASN A 270 14.07 12.06 0.38
C ASN A 270 14.65 10.73 0.88
N LYS A 271 15.53 10.80 1.88
CA LYS A 271 16.22 9.63 2.45
C LYS A 271 15.28 8.54 2.96
N ASN A 272 14.04 8.90 3.33
CA ASN A 272 13.04 7.98 3.87
C ASN A 272 12.09 7.44 2.80
N ALA A 273 12.00 8.04 1.61
CA ALA A 273 10.94 7.73 0.64
C ALA A 273 10.90 6.27 0.19
N LEU A 274 12.06 5.60 0.09
CA LEU A 274 12.11 4.16 -0.17
C LEU A 274 11.43 3.36 0.96
N PHE A 275 11.74 3.68 2.21
CA PHE A 275 11.22 2.98 3.37
C PHE A 275 9.73 3.29 3.59
N GLU A 276 9.34 4.55 3.40
CA GLU A 276 7.93 4.95 3.36
C GLU A 276 7.15 4.13 2.31
N HIS A 277 7.70 3.98 1.09
CA HIS A 277 7.09 3.20 0.01
C HIS A 277 6.93 1.72 0.38
N VAL A 278 8.00 1.11 0.89
CA VAL A 278 7.98 -0.29 1.32
C VAL A 278 7.00 -0.51 2.48
N VAL A 279 6.99 0.38 3.48
CA VAL A 279 6.06 0.30 4.62
C VAL A 279 4.63 0.42 4.14
N GLN A 280 4.33 1.41 3.30
CA GLN A 280 2.99 1.62 2.80
C GLN A 280 2.44 0.38 2.07
N LEU A 281 3.26 -0.21 1.19
CA LEU A 281 2.90 -1.42 0.46
C LEU A 281 2.85 -2.66 1.36
N GLY A 282 3.76 -2.78 2.32
CA GLY A 282 3.79 -3.88 3.28
C GLY A 282 2.56 -3.89 4.19
N VAL A 283 2.16 -2.73 4.70
CA VAL A 283 0.99 -2.57 5.57
C VAL A 283 -0.30 -2.82 4.80
N ARG A 284 -0.40 -2.36 3.54
CA ARG A 284 -1.56 -2.72 2.69
C ARG A 284 -1.66 -4.23 2.51
N SER A 285 -0.54 -4.90 2.21
CA SER A 285 -0.51 -6.36 2.03
C SER A 285 -0.89 -7.08 3.33
N LEU A 286 -0.41 -6.56 4.46
CA LEU A 286 -0.79 -7.02 5.78
C LEU A 286 -2.30 -6.88 5.99
N MET A 287 -2.88 -5.70 5.75
CA MET A 287 -4.32 -5.42 5.91
C MET A 287 -5.18 -6.34 5.05
N GLU A 288 -4.83 -6.52 3.78
CA GLU A 288 -5.50 -7.44 2.85
C GLU A 288 -5.49 -8.88 3.40
N SER A 289 -4.34 -9.34 3.91
CA SER A 289 -4.18 -10.66 4.51
C SER A 289 -4.95 -10.82 5.83
N VAL A 290 -4.85 -9.86 6.76
CA VAL A 290 -5.49 -9.97 8.08
C VAL A 290 -7.00 -9.88 7.99
N SER A 291 -7.53 -9.03 7.10
CA SER A 291 -8.97 -8.80 6.95
C SER A 291 -9.66 -9.79 6.01
N ARG A 292 -8.90 -10.57 5.22
CA ARG A 292 -9.43 -11.45 4.16
C ARG A 292 -10.34 -10.70 3.19
N GLY A 293 -9.99 -9.46 2.87
CA GLY A 293 -10.75 -8.59 1.96
C GLY A 293 -11.96 -7.88 2.58
N LYS A 294 -12.19 -7.99 3.90
CA LYS A 294 -13.27 -7.25 4.59
C LYS A 294 -13.00 -5.75 4.70
N ILE A 295 -11.73 -5.37 4.82
CA ILE A 295 -11.33 -3.97 4.81
C ILE A 295 -11.25 -3.53 3.36
N GLU A 296 -12.00 -2.48 3.02
CA GLU A 296 -11.94 -1.86 1.70
C GLU A 296 -10.49 -1.45 1.37
N PRO A 297 -9.98 -1.69 0.16
CA PRO A 297 -8.61 -1.32 -0.24
C PRO A 297 -8.25 0.13 0.05
N LEU A 298 -9.22 1.03 -0.07
CA LEU A 298 -9.04 2.45 0.17
C LEU A 298 -8.87 2.78 1.66
N LEU A 299 -9.59 2.09 2.55
CA LEU A 299 -9.37 2.21 3.99
C LEU A 299 -8.01 1.63 4.40
N ALA A 300 -7.62 0.50 3.81
CA ALA A 300 -6.29 -0.08 3.99
C ALA A 300 -5.17 0.89 3.54
N GLY A 301 -5.39 1.62 2.44
CA GLY A 301 -4.51 2.70 1.99
C GLY A 301 -4.42 3.85 3.00
N GLY A 302 -5.55 4.27 3.57
CA GLY A 302 -5.60 5.26 4.64
C GLY A 302 -4.79 4.85 5.88
N LEU A 303 -4.95 3.60 6.34
CA LEU A 303 -4.21 3.04 7.49
C LEU A 303 -2.71 2.99 7.20
N ALA A 304 -2.33 2.58 5.99
CA ALA A 304 -0.94 2.55 5.57
C ALA A 304 -0.31 3.95 5.54
N ASN A 305 -1.03 4.95 5.02
CA ASN A 305 -0.58 6.34 5.02
C ASN A 305 -0.40 6.89 6.44
N GLU A 306 -1.37 6.61 7.32
CA GLU A 306 -1.31 7.03 8.72
C GLU A 306 -0.11 6.41 9.44
N LEU A 307 0.16 5.12 9.21
CA LEU A 307 1.30 4.43 9.82
C LEU A 307 2.64 4.99 9.33
N VAL A 308 2.75 5.29 8.03
CA VAL A 308 3.94 5.94 7.47
C VAL A 308 4.17 7.30 8.13
N ILE A 309 3.12 8.11 8.31
CA ILE A 309 3.24 9.41 8.99
C ILE A 309 3.62 9.24 10.47
N GLU A 310 3.10 8.23 11.17
CA GLU A 310 3.49 7.97 12.57
C GLU A 310 4.98 7.59 12.69
N LEU A 311 5.52 6.81 11.74
CA LEU A 311 6.92 6.37 11.77
C LEU A 311 7.90 7.43 11.28
N TYR A 312 7.55 8.19 10.24
CA TYR A 312 8.47 9.08 9.53
C TYR A 312 8.13 10.57 9.67
N GLY A 313 6.96 10.91 10.21
CA GLY A 313 6.44 12.27 10.33
C GLY A 313 5.85 12.84 9.05
N GLU A 314 6.03 12.16 7.92
CA GLU A 314 5.56 12.54 6.59
C GLU A 314 5.33 11.30 5.71
N VAL A 315 4.63 11.48 4.59
CA VAL A 315 4.38 10.48 3.54
C VAL A 315 4.59 11.13 2.16
N ASP A 316 5.77 10.88 1.59
CA ASP A 316 6.26 11.44 0.33
C ASP A 316 6.22 10.39 -0.81
N THR A 317 5.34 9.40 -0.67
CA THR A 317 5.25 8.26 -1.60
C THR A 317 4.18 8.47 -2.66
N ARG A 318 4.36 7.81 -3.81
CA ARG A 318 3.42 7.82 -4.95
C ARG A 318 2.79 6.45 -5.18
N SER A 319 2.33 5.78 -4.12
CA SER A 319 1.65 4.48 -4.24
C SER A 319 0.13 4.55 -4.03
N ASP A 320 -0.40 5.74 -3.75
CA ASP A 320 -1.83 6.04 -3.60
C ASP A 320 -2.11 7.49 -4.04
N GLY A 321 -3.38 7.84 -4.25
CA GLY A 321 -3.82 9.16 -4.71
C GLY A 321 -3.67 9.33 -6.23
N ASP A 322 -3.19 10.49 -6.67
CA ASP A 322 -2.90 10.71 -8.10
C ASP A 322 -1.54 10.11 -8.44
N LEU A 323 -1.57 8.98 -9.15
CA LEU A 323 -0.37 8.25 -9.57
C LEU A 323 0.30 8.87 -10.81
N ARG A 324 -0.29 9.89 -11.43
CA ARG A 324 0.31 10.53 -12.60
C ARG A 324 1.64 11.18 -12.23
N SER A 325 2.72 10.66 -12.81
CA SER A 325 4.02 11.34 -12.81
C SER A 325 3.90 12.64 -13.58
N ARG A 326 4.02 13.77 -12.88
CA ARG A 326 4.01 15.10 -13.51
C ARG A 326 5.40 15.68 -13.36
N SER A 327 6.14 15.71 -14.45
CA SER A 327 7.41 16.41 -14.54
C SER A 327 7.19 17.76 -15.21
N THR A 328 7.55 18.86 -14.56
CA THR A 328 7.89 20.07 -15.31
C THR A 328 9.29 19.91 -15.89
N LEU A 329 9.42 20.17 -17.20
CA LEU A 329 10.73 20.20 -17.87
C LEU A 329 11.66 21.19 -17.16
N ALA A 330 12.95 20.89 -17.18
CA ALA A 330 13.99 21.77 -16.64
C ALA A 330 13.83 23.20 -17.17
N ARG A 331 13.93 24.20 -16.29
CA ARG A 331 14.09 25.61 -16.70
C ARG A 331 15.57 25.98 -16.72
N SER A 332 15.94 26.79 -17.71
CA SER A 332 17.31 27.21 -18.03
C SER A 332 18.04 27.92 -16.88
N VAL A 333 19.37 27.98 -16.98
CA VAL A 333 20.38 28.50 -16.02
C VAL A 333 20.17 29.98 -15.63
N PHE A 334 19.24 30.70 -16.28
CA PHE A 334 18.93 32.10 -16.01
C PHE A 334 17.93 32.32 -14.84
N VAL A 335 17.55 31.29 -14.09
CA VAL A 335 16.64 31.40 -12.94
C VAL A 335 17.45 31.49 -11.63
N PRO A 336 17.27 32.54 -10.81
CA PRO A 336 17.95 32.66 -9.51
C PRO A 336 17.73 31.44 -8.62
N GLY A 337 18.83 30.81 -8.16
CA GLY A 337 18.82 29.58 -7.35
C GLY A 337 19.20 28.29 -8.09
N ALA A 338 19.48 28.35 -9.40
CA ALA A 338 20.01 27.21 -10.16
C ALA A 338 21.49 26.95 -9.87
N ASN A 339 21.94 25.71 -10.11
CA ASN A 339 23.35 25.32 -9.97
C ASN A 339 24.24 26.16 -10.90
N SER A 340 25.29 26.78 -10.34
CA SER A 340 26.16 27.76 -11.02
C SER A 340 27.02 27.17 -12.14
N SER A 341 27.10 25.84 -12.24
CA SER A 341 27.88 25.12 -13.25
C SER A 341 27.09 24.75 -14.51
N GLY A 342 25.80 25.10 -14.59
CA GLY A 342 24.92 24.71 -15.70
C GLY A 342 24.52 23.23 -15.66
N GLY A 343 23.36 22.92 -16.22
CA GLY A 343 22.81 21.56 -16.28
C GLY A 343 21.29 21.53 -16.38
N PHE A 344 20.73 20.42 -16.85
CA PHE A 344 19.29 20.18 -16.76
C PHE A 344 18.93 19.95 -15.30
N LEU A 345 18.11 20.82 -14.72
CA LEU A 345 17.45 20.51 -13.46
C LEU A 345 16.65 19.22 -13.66
N PRO A 346 16.78 18.21 -12.78
CA PRO A 346 15.96 17.03 -12.90
C PRO A 346 14.49 17.48 -12.82
N PRO A 347 13.58 16.89 -13.60
CA PRO A 347 12.21 17.34 -13.68
C PRO A 347 11.64 17.56 -12.27
N VAL A 348 11.16 18.78 -12.05
CA VAL A 348 10.50 19.10 -10.78
C VAL A 348 9.16 18.40 -10.86
N SER A 349 8.86 17.61 -9.83
CA SER A 349 7.53 17.04 -9.76
C SER A 349 6.57 18.22 -9.63
N ALA A 350 5.65 18.42 -10.59
CA ALA A 350 4.57 19.37 -10.43
C ALA A 350 3.61 18.79 -9.39
N ASP A 351 4.05 18.82 -8.14
CA ASP A 351 3.37 18.16 -7.03
C ASP A 351 2.05 18.87 -6.76
N SER A 352 1.01 18.07 -6.55
CA SER A 352 -0.28 18.58 -6.13
C SER A 352 -0.13 19.29 -4.79
N ARG A 353 -1.01 20.27 -4.51
CA ARG A 353 -1.02 20.97 -3.21
C ARG A 353 -1.07 20.02 -2.01
N TRP A 354 -1.69 18.85 -2.18
CA TRP A 354 -1.81 17.79 -1.17
C TRP A 354 -0.48 17.15 -0.77
N ARG A 355 0.56 17.33 -1.59
CA ARG A 355 1.91 16.81 -1.36
C ARG A 355 2.90 17.90 -0.94
N SER A 356 2.45 19.16 -0.87
CA SER A 356 3.33 20.29 -0.57
C SER A 356 4.00 20.22 0.81
N ASP A 357 3.28 19.69 1.82
CA ASP A 357 3.82 19.42 3.16
C ASP A 357 4.11 17.94 3.40
N LYS A 358 4.00 17.11 2.36
CA LYS A 358 4.18 15.65 2.40
C LYS A 358 3.28 14.98 3.45
N GLY A 359 2.06 15.47 3.66
CA GLY A 359 1.11 14.85 4.58
C GLY A 359 1.42 15.03 6.06
N LYS A 360 2.32 15.96 6.42
CA LYS A 360 2.56 16.34 7.82
C LYS A 360 1.26 16.65 8.54
N ASN A 361 1.20 16.31 9.82
CA ASN A 361 -0.01 16.44 10.64
C ASN A 361 -1.24 15.74 10.01
N HIS A 362 -1.03 14.62 9.32
CA HIS A 362 -2.10 13.79 8.77
C HIS A 362 -3.01 14.56 7.82
N PHE A 363 -2.41 15.42 6.99
CA PHE A 363 -3.08 16.27 5.99
C PHE A 363 -4.08 17.29 6.55
N LYS A 364 -4.18 17.47 7.87
CA LYS A 364 -5.18 18.35 8.50
C LYS A 364 -5.16 19.76 7.90
N SER A 365 -3.98 20.33 7.70
CA SER A 365 -3.81 21.69 7.15
C SER A 365 -4.36 21.83 5.73
N GLU A 366 -4.03 20.91 4.83
CA GLU A 366 -4.50 20.95 3.44
C GLU A 366 -5.99 20.61 3.33
N LEU A 367 -6.47 19.64 4.11
CA LEU A 367 -7.90 19.32 4.20
C LEU A 367 -8.71 20.53 4.68
N LYS A 368 -8.27 21.21 5.74
CA LYS A 368 -8.89 22.44 6.24
C LYS A 368 -8.87 23.56 5.20
N ARG A 369 -7.77 23.71 4.47
CA ARG A 369 -7.66 24.70 3.38
C ARG A 369 -8.63 24.38 2.24
N ALA A 370 -8.77 23.11 1.87
CA ALA A 370 -9.72 22.66 0.85
C ALA A 370 -11.17 22.85 1.29
N GLN A 371 -11.50 22.53 2.55
CA GLN A 371 -12.82 22.73 3.16
C GLN A 371 -13.19 24.23 3.19
N LYS A 372 -12.32 25.08 3.75
CA LYS A 372 -12.51 26.55 3.76
C LYS A 372 -12.66 27.12 2.34
N GLY A 373 -11.93 26.56 1.37
CA GLY A 373 -12.02 26.94 -0.03
C GLY A 373 -13.37 26.59 -0.68
N GLY A 374 -13.91 25.41 -0.40
CA GLY A 374 -15.20 24.93 -0.91
C GLY A 374 -16.39 25.66 -0.27
N GLY A 375 -16.30 25.94 1.03
CA GLY A 375 -17.33 26.64 1.80
C GLY A 375 -17.49 28.14 1.49
N LYS A 376 -16.62 28.77 0.69
CA LYS A 376 -16.70 30.24 0.45
C LYS A 376 -18.03 30.73 -0.11
N ARG A 377 -18.71 29.90 -0.91
CA ARG A 377 -20.01 30.23 -1.54
C ARG A 377 -21.21 29.58 -0.83
N ALA A 378 -20.96 28.87 0.28
CA ALA A 378 -21.99 28.21 1.06
C ALA A 378 -22.71 29.19 1.99
N ARG A 379 -24.03 29.02 2.14
CA ARG A 379 -24.88 29.94 2.91
C ARG A 379 -24.95 29.54 4.38
N SER A 380 -25.12 28.25 4.68
CA SER A 380 -25.20 27.75 6.06
C SER A 380 -23.84 27.28 6.58
N ARG A 381 -23.72 27.14 7.91
CA ARG A 381 -22.51 26.58 8.54
C ARG A 381 -22.30 25.12 8.11
N THR A 382 -23.36 24.32 8.08
CA THR A 382 -23.31 22.91 7.69
C THR A 382 -22.83 22.74 6.24
N ASP A 383 -23.36 23.54 5.32
CA ASP A 383 -22.95 23.59 3.91
C ASP A 383 -21.49 24.05 3.72
N LYS A 384 -20.99 24.91 4.62
CA LYS A 384 -19.57 25.30 4.63
C LYS A 384 -18.64 24.15 5.03
N LEU A 385 -19.10 23.29 5.95
CA LEU A 385 -18.31 22.20 6.51
C LEU A 385 -18.27 20.98 5.58
N SER A 386 -19.30 20.73 4.77
CA SER A 386 -19.35 19.60 3.85
C SER A 386 -18.62 19.83 2.53
N ARG A 387 -18.29 21.07 2.14
CA ARG A 387 -17.76 21.39 0.82
C ARG A 387 -16.24 21.49 0.74
N PHE A 388 -15.66 20.83 -0.25
CA PHE A 388 -14.23 20.84 -0.55
C PHE A 388 -13.98 21.38 -1.96
N ARG A 389 -13.03 22.32 -2.08
CA ARG A 389 -12.62 22.83 -3.39
C ARG A 389 -11.61 21.88 -4.02
N LEU A 390 -11.83 21.49 -5.28
CA LEU A 390 -10.88 20.84 -6.18
C LEU A 390 -10.28 21.85 -7.17
N ILE A 391 -9.07 21.58 -7.65
CA ILE A 391 -8.31 22.43 -8.57
C ILE A 391 -7.75 21.57 -9.72
N THR A 392 -7.78 22.09 -10.96
CA THR A 392 -7.15 21.41 -12.10
C THR A 392 -5.62 21.47 -12.04
N ASP A 393 -4.98 20.65 -12.86
CA ASP A 393 -3.52 20.50 -12.89
C ASP A 393 -2.78 21.79 -13.25
N ASP A 394 -3.37 22.61 -14.11
CA ASP A 394 -2.89 23.94 -14.54
C ASP A 394 -3.35 25.09 -13.60
N GLN A 395 -4.05 24.75 -12.50
CA GLN A 395 -4.64 25.69 -11.55
C GLN A 395 -5.71 26.65 -12.11
N SER A 396 -6.11 26.49 -13.37
CA SER A 396 -7.07 27.40 -14.03
C SER A 396 -8.52 27.11 -13.62
N GLY A 397 -8.86 25.84 -13.41
CA GLY A 397 -10.18 25.36 -13.07
C GLY A 397 -10.37 25.14 -11.57
N LYS A 398 -11.57 25.44 -11.09
CA LYS A 398 -12.02 25.17 -9.72
C LYS A 398 -13.34 24.40 -9.78
N PHE A 399 -13.48 23.40 -8.93
CA PHE A 399 -14.71 22.65 -8.76
C PHE A 399 -14.98 22.49 -7.25
N VAL A 400 -16.23 22.28 -6.87
CA VAL A 400 -16.59 22.01 -5.49
C VAL A 400 -17.25 20.65 -5.43
N ILE A 401 -16.76 19.81 -4.52
CA ILE A 401 -17.36 18.53 -4.19
C ILE A 401 -17.83 18.57 -2.73
N GLN A 402 -18.79 17.72 -2.36
CA GLN A 402 -19.43 17.72 -1.05
C GLN A 402 -19.25 16.36 -0.37
N ALA A 403 -19.14 16.32 0.95
CA ALA A 403 -19.27 15.07 1.71
C ALA A 403 -20.75 14.58 1.65
N PRO A 404 -21.05 13.29 1.83
CA PRO A 404 -20.20 12.24 2.40
C PRO A 404 -19.15 11.66 1.43
N PHE A 405 -17.99 11.30 1.98
CA PHE A 405 -16.92 10.58 1.27
C PHE A 405 -16.66 9.18 1.82
N LEU A 406 -17.31 8.82 2.95
CA LEU A 406 -17.15 7.52 3.60
C LEU A 406 -18.41 6.68 3.44
N GLY A 407 -18.23 5.36 3.42
CA GLY A 407 -19.32 4.41 3.31
C GLY A 407 -19.84 4.21 1.86
N PRO A 408 -20.86 3.36 1.68
CA PRO A 408 -21.36 2.95 0.37
C PRO A 408 -22.05 4.07 -0.42
N GLN A 409 -22.33 5.21 0.22
CA GLN A 409 -23.03 6.37 -0.35
C GLN A 409 -22.07 7.49 -0.78
N ALA A 410 -20.76 7.22 -0.82
CA ALA A 410 -19.75 8.19 -1.25
C ALA A 410 -20.05 8.70 -2.69
N LEU A 411 -19.96 10.02 -2.87
CA LEU A 411 -20.44 10.73 -4.07
C LEU A 411 -19.92 10.24 -5.43
N ALA A 412 -20.69 10.60 -6.48
CA ALA A 412 -20.30 10.50 -7.88
C ALA A 412 -18.95 11.19 -8.17
N PRO A 413 -18.12 10.60 -9.06
CA PRO A 413 -16.81 11.15 -9.39
C PRO A 413 -16.93 12.54 -10.05
N PRO A 414 -15.97 13.45 -9.81
CA PRO A 414 -15.97 14.76 -10.45
C PRO A 414 -15.64 14.65 -11.96
N PRO A 415 -15.81 15.74 -12.73
CA PRO A 415 -15.37 15.77 -14.13
C PRO A 415 -13.89 15.35 -14.26
N ALA A 416 -13.56 14.62 -15.33
CA ALA A 416 -12.25 13.95 -15.50
C ALA A 416 -11.04 14.88 -15.25
N LYS A 417 -11.13 16.16 -15.64
CA LYS A 417 -10.07 17.15 -15.42
C LYS A 417 -9.72 17.45 -13.96
N PHE A 418 -10.58 17.07 -13.01
CA PHE A 418 -10.37 17.21 -11.56
C PHE A 418 -10.05 15.89 -10.86
N PHE A 419 -10.04 14.77 -11.59
CA PHE A 419 -9.94 13.44 -11.00
C PHE A 419 -8.66 13.25 -10.18
N GLY A 420 -7.51 13.78 -10.64
CA GLY A 420 -6.26 13.67 -9.89
C GLY A 420 -6.30 14.41 -8.54
N ASP A 421 -6.79 15.64 -8.51
CA ASP A 421 -6.90 16.40 -7.25
C ASP A 421 -7.96 15.79 -6.32
N TYR A 422 -8.98 15.13 -6.86
CA TYR A 422 -9.94 14.36 -6.08
C TYR A 422 -9.36 13.07 -5.49
N ALA A 423 -8.54 12.33 -6.25
CA ALA A 423 -7.86 11.14 -5.75
C ALA A 423 -6.92 11.50 -4.58
N GLU A 424 -6.20 12.62 -4.68
CA GLU A 424 -5.39 13.15 -3.58
C GLU A 424 -6.22 13.63 -2.39
N LEU A 425 -7.38 14.28 -2.63
CA LEU A 425 -8.32 14.61 -1.56
C LEU A 425 -8.73 13.35 -0.80
N LEU A 426 -9.17 12.29 -1.48
CA LEU A 426 -9.62 11.05 -0.84
C LEU A 426 -8.49 10.36 -0.06
N ARG A 427 -7.28 10.33 -0.61
CA ARG A 427 -6.08 9.81 0.08
C ARG A 427 -5.82 10.57 1.39
N ALA A 428 -5.80 11.89 1.32
CA ALA A 428 -5.59 12.76 2.46
C ALA A 428 -6.72 12.63 3.49
N TYR A 429 -7.96 12.63 3.02
CA TYR A 429 -9.17 12.56 3.85
C TYR A 429 -9.19 11.31 4.72
N ARG A 430 -8.89 10.14 4.14
CA ARG A 430 -8.87 8.86 4.87
C ARG A 430 -7.77 8.80 5.91
N ALA A 431 -6.57 9.26 5.58
CA ALA A 431 -5.46 9.32 6.54
C ALA A 431 -5.79 10.27 7.71
N GLY A 432 -6.36 11.44 7.41
CA GLY A 432 -6.81 12.40 8.43
C GLY A 432 -7.96 11.86 9.30
N PHE A 433 -8.92 11.17 8.70
CA PHE A 433 -10.05 10.56 9.40
C PHE A 433 -9.60 9.46 10.36
N LEU A 434 -8.73 8.54 9.92
CA LEU A 434 -8.17 7.48 10.77
C LEU A 434 -7.35 8.03 11.92
N HIS A 435 -6.54 9.06 11.66
CA HIS A 435 -5.82 9.77 12.71
C HIS A 435 -6.77 10.35 13.77
N TRP A 436 -7.85 11.01 13.32
CA TRP A 436 -8.88 11.57 14.20
C TRP A 436 -9.60 10.47 15.01
N LEU A 437 -9.94 9.34 14.38
CA LEU A 437 -10.53 8.20 15.07
C LEU A 437 -9.65 7.66 16.20
N ARG A 438 -8.35 7.59 15.97
CA ARG A 438 -7.37 7.11 16.95
C ARG A 438 -7.12 8.10 18.07
N THR A 439 -7.22 9.41 17.81
CA THR A 439 -6.73 10.44 18.75
C THR A 439 -7.82 11.28 19.41
N GLU A 440 -9.00 11.43 18.79
CA GLU A 440 -9.99 12.47 19.16
C GLU A 440 -11.45 11.98 19.18
N ALA A 441 -11.82 10.97 18.38
CA ALA A 441 -13.22 10.57 18.21
C ALA A 441 -13.94 10.09 19.49
N GLY A 442 -13.22 9.49 20.43
CA GLY A 442 -13.74 9.10 21.75
C GLY A 442 -13.76 10.25 22.77
N GLY A 443 -13.53 11.49 22.36
CA GLY A 443 -13.51 12.69 23.22
C GLY A 443 -12.24 12.85 24.08
N LYS A 444 -11.54 11.75 24.39
CA LYS A 444 -10.23 11.74 25.05
C LYS A 444 -9.31 10.77 24.32
N ARG A 445 -8.02 11.11 24.20
CA ARG A 445 -7.02 10.29 23.49
C ARG A 445 -6.97 8.82 23.94
N GLY A 446 -7.08 8.56 25.25
CA GLY A 446 -7.10 7.20 25.78
C GLY A 446 -8.33 6.41 25.33
N GLU A 447 -9.49 7.05 25.28
CA GLU A 447 -10.74 6.42 24.84
C GLU A 447 -10.76 6.21 23.33
N SER A 448 -10.36 7.22 22.55
CA SER A 448 -10.17 7.11 21.09
C SER A 448 -9.24 5.94 20.73
N GLY A 449 -8.12 5.80 21.45
CA GLY A 449 -7.20 4.68 21.24
C GLY A 449 -7.77 3.31 21.62
N ARG A 450 -8.64 3.24 22.63
CA ARG A 450 -9.35 2.01 23.02
C ARG A 450 -10.34 1.60 21.94
N LEU A 451 -11.20 2.52 21.51
CA LEU A 451 -12.19 2.31 20.45
C LEU A 451 -11.53 1.92 19.13
N PHE A 452 -10.45 2.62 18.74
CA PHE A 452 -9.72 2.31 17.52
C PHE A 452 -9.11 0.90 17.55
N SER A 453 -8.56 0.50 18.71
CA SER A 453 -8.03 -0.86 18.92
C SER A 453 -9.13 -1.93 18.81
N GLU A 454 -10.33 -1.66 19.34
CA GLU A 454 -11.49 -2.55 19.23
C GLU A 454 -11.96 -2.69 17.79
N LEU A 455 -12.08 -1.57 17.07
CA LEU A 455 -12.42 -1.56 15.64
C LEU A 455 -11.41 -2.38 14.82
N LEU A 456 -10.11 -2.18 15.03
CA LEU A 456 -9.08 -2.92 14.28
C LEU A 456 -9.11 -4.42 14.60
N ARG A 457 -9.37 -4.80 15.86
CA ARG A 457 -9.52 -6.20 16.26
C ARG A 457 -10.74 -6.84 15.60
N ALA A 458 -11.89 -6.15 15.63
CA ALA A 458 -13.11 -6.63 14.96
C ALA A 458 -12.92 -6.76 13.44
N SER A 459 -12.33 -5.74 12.81
CA SER A 459 -12.07 -5.71 11.35
C SER A 459 -11.10 -6.79 10.86
N THR A 460 -10.34 -7.40 11.78
CA THR A 460 -9.38 -8.47 11.48
C THR A 460 -9.83 -9.84 11.98
N ASP A 461 -10.99 -9.97 12.64
CA ASP A 461 -11.53 -11.27 13.05
C ASP A 461 -12.12 -11.99 11.82
N PRO A 462 -11.62 -13.19 11.45
CA PRO A 462 -12.18 -13.95 10.34
C PRO A 462 -13.65 -14.38 10.56
N ARG A 463 -14.10 -14.52 11.82
CA ARG A 463 -15.48 -14.90 12.15
C ARG A 463 -16.47 -13.76 12.05
N GLU A 464 -15.97 -12.54 12.04
CA GLU A 464 -16.82 -11.36 11.96
C GLU A 464 -17.68 -11.41 10.68
N ARG A 465 -19.00 -11.24 10.80
CA ARG A 465 -19.91 -11.26 9.65
C ARG A 465 -20.47 -9.90 9.33
N ARG A 466 -20.33 -8.95 10.27
CA ARG A 466 -20.77 -7.57 10.11
C ARG A 466 -19.98 -6.88 9.01
N ASP A 467 -20.65 -6.00 8.28
CA ASP A 467 -19.96 -5.12 7.35
C ASP A 467 -19.17 -4.05 8.11
N LEU A 468 -18.25 -3.40 7.41
CA LEU A 468 -17.36 -2.42 8.01
C LEU A 468 -18.11 -1.23 8.62
N ALA A 469 -19.20 -0.76 8.01
CA ALA A 469 -19.98 0.38 8.52
C ALA A 469 -20.66 0.03 9.84
N GLN A 470 -21.21 -1.18 9.95
CA GLN A 470 -21.77 -1.72 11.20
C GLN A 470 -20.71 -1.80 12.31
N LEU A 471 -19.49 -2.24 11.98
CA LEU A 471 -18.39 -2.29 12.96
C LEU A 471 -18.03 -0.90 13.51
N PHE A 472 -18.02 0.13 12.65
CA PHE A 472 -17.83 1.51 13.09
C PHE A 472 -18.94 1.95 14.04
N GLU A 473 -20.19 1.67 13.68
CA GLU A 473 -21.35 2.07 14.46
C GLU A 473 -21.38 1.42 15.84
N GLU A 474 -21.15 0.12 15.93
CA GLU A 474 -21.13 -0.58 17.21
C GLU A 474 -19.96 -0.18 18.08
N THR A 475 -18.79 0.07 17.48
CA THR A 475 -17.59 0.43 18.24
C THR A 475 -17.72 1.85 18.80
N TYR A 476 -18.14 2.82 17.99
CA TYR A 476 -18.20 4.22 18.39
C TYR A 476 -19.58 4.68 18.88
N GLY A 477 -20.59 3.79 18.83
CA GLY A 477 -21.99 4.09 19.17
C GLY A 477 -22.65 5.08 18.20
N THR A 478 -22.13 5.23 16.99
CA THR A 478 -22.54 6.28 16.03
C THR A 478 -22.19 5.85 14.62
N ALA A 479 -23.11 6.03 13.67
CA ALA A 479 -22.93 5.62 12.27
C ALA A 479 -21.66 6.22 11.63
N LEU A 480 -21.03 5.47 10.71
CA LEU A 480 -19.84 5.92 9.99
C LEU A 480 -20.10 7.22 9.20
N SER A 481 -21.18 7.24 8.44
CA SER A 481 -21.62 8.37 7.62
C SER A 481 -23.12 8.25 7.31
N VAL A 482 -23.64 9.15 6.50
CA VAL A 482 -25.06 9.32 6.16
C VAL A 482 -25.33 9.08 4.67
N GLY A 483 -26.60 8.98 4.29
CA GLY A 483 -27.01 8.74 2.90
C GLY A 483 -26.97 9.99 2.04
N ALA A 484 -27.32 11.15 2.60
CA ALA A 484 -27.38 12.41 1.89
C ALA A 484 -26.53 13.51 2.56
N PRO A 485 -25.93 14.42 1.78
CA PRO A 485 -25.14 15.53 2.34
C PRO A 485 -25.88 16.40 3.37
N GLU A 486 -27.20 16.52 3.24
CA GLU A 486 -28.08 17.29 4.13
C GLU A 486 -28.16 16.65 5.53
N GLU A 487 -28.16 15.33 5.60
CA GLU A 487 -28.31 14.55 6.84
C GLU A 487 -27.04 14.55 7.71
N LEU A 488 -25.91 14.97 7.15
CA LEU A 488 -24.57 14.77 7.70
C LEU A 488 -24.33 15.50 9.03
N PHE A 489 -25.14 16.54 9.27
CA PHE A 489 -25.14 17.31 10.51
C PHE A 489 -26.51 17.33 11.22
N GLU A 490 -27.53 16.71 10.62
CA GLU A 490 -28.84 16.50 11.24
C GLU A 490 -28.85 15.24 12.10
N SER A 491 -28.12 14.22 11.64
CA SER A 491 -27.84 13.00 12.39
C SER A 491 -26.43 13.03 12.98
N ASP A 492 -26.26 12.37 14.13
CA ASP A 492 -24.95 12.19 14.71
C ASP A 492 -24.20 11.12 13.93
N SER A 493 -23.15 11.52 13.20
CA SER A 493 -22.31 10.63 12.39
C SER A 493 -20.82 10.89 12.65
N LEU A 494 -19.99 9.84 12.52
CA LEU A 494 -18.54 9.97 12.66
C LEU A 494 -17.96 10.94 11.63
N GLU A 495 -18.40 10.86 10.38
CA GLU A 495 -17.97 11.78 9.33
C GLU A 495 -18.37 13.24 9.66
N GLY A 496 -19.59 13.49 10.15
CA GLY A 496 -20.02 14.82 10.58
C GLY A 496 -19.16 15.39 11.71
N ARG A 497 -18.89 14.58 12.75
CA ARG A 497 -17.99 14.96 13.86
C ARG A 497 -16.57 15.26 13.38
N PHE A 498 -16.05 14.47 12.44
CA PHE A 498 -14.74 14.69 11.82
C PHE A 498 -14.68 16.02 11.06
N LEU A 499 -15.69 16.33 10.24
CA LEU A 499 -15.73 17.60 9.49
C LEU A 499 -15.80 18.83 10.41
N VAL A 500 -16.51 18.72 11.54
CA VAL A 500 -16.51 19.74 12.58
C VAL A 500 -15.11 19.88 13.19
N TRP A 501 -14.44 18.78 13.54
CA TRP A 501 -13.07 18.80 14.06
C TRP A 501 -12.08 19.41 13.06
N LEU A 502 -12.21 19.09 11.78
CA LEU A 502 -11.34 19.59 10.72
C LEU A 502 -11.40 21.12 10.58
N SER A 503 -12.58 21.69 10.83
CA SER A 503 -12.81 23.14 10.74
C SER A 503 -12.17 23.94 11.89
N LYS A 504 -11.91 23.28 13.03
CA LYS A 504 -11.22 23.86 14.19
C LYS A 504 -9.74 24.07 13.89
#